data_AF-A0A5J4U398-F1
#
_entry.id   AF-A0A5J4U398-F1
#
_cell.length_a   1.000
_cell.length_b   1.000
_cell.length_c   1.000
_cell.angle_alpha   90.00
_cell.angle_beta   90.00
_cell.angle_gamma   90.00
#
_symmetry.space_group_name_H-M   'P 1'
#
loop_
_entity.id
_entity.type
_entity.pdbx_description
1 polymer ?
#
loop_
_entity_poly.entity_id
_entity_poly.type
_entity_poly.pdbx_seq_one_letter_code
_entity_poly.pdbx_strand_id
1 'polypeptide(L)'
;MLFRIQSFQQKGINEFTLKQMMKKLQNATRKKRKEESICKLDIQLRFIQGKYGYIEQFGVQENMGSVISSIIAFATLSLTEIHRAKATRNEDSSWQLDTAVWNGDNYDLTVTFRPVSNEQICPTTWLASCFARRGINDQTKPLWWRESRSKITSYEHISKAVHMVMKGADVQAKNSVTSIRQSSITKSIDQGASYQEVDRAFRHKEGTGTVAVHYDMNLNDRLRERLTNFE
;
A
#
# COMPACT_ATOMS: atom_id res chain seq x y z
N MET A 1 -15.93 -9.24 29.93
CA MET A 1 -16.10 -8.28 31.05
C MET A 1 -17.42 -7.55 30.86
N LEU A 2 -18.12 -7.32 31.98
CA LEU A 2 -19.52 -6.92 32.11
C LEU A 2 -19.83 -5.50 31.59
N PHE A 3 -20.96 -5.32 30.89
CA PHE A 3 -21.71 -4.06 30.93
C PHE A 3 -22.90 -4.24 31.88
N ARG A 4 -22.78 -3.63 33.07
CA ARG A 4 -23.86 -3.46 34.04
C ARG A 4 -24.44 -2.07 33.81
N ILE A 5 -25.59 -1.96 33.17
CA ILE A 5 -26.38 -0.71 33.15
C ILE A 5 -27.66 -1.00 33.94
N GLN A 6 -27.89 -0.19 34.97
CA GLN A 6 -29.07 -0.23 35.82
C GLN A 6 -30.35 -0.06 34.98
N SER A 7 -31.30 -0.96 35.21
CA SER A 7 -32.72 -0.85 34.87
C SER A 7 -33.05 -0.40 33.44
N PHE A 8 -32.68 -1.21 32.45
CA PHE A 8 -33.40 -1.21 31.17
C PHE A 8 -34.25 -2.48 31.11
N GLN A 9 -35.59 -2.34 31.17
CA GLN A 9 -36.47 -3.47 30.91
C GLN A 9 -36.29 -3.89 29.46
N GLN A 10 -35.71 -5.07 29.26
CA GLN A 10 -35.46 -5.66 27.95
C GLN A 10 -36.79 -6.16 27.35
N LYS A 11 -37.69 -5.22 27.02
CA LYS A 11 -38.77 -5.47 26.07
C LYS A 11 -38.08 -5.85 24.76
N GLY A 12 -38.32 -7.06 24.29
CA GLY A 12 -37.64 -7.68 23.15
C GLY A 12 -37.49 -6.72 21.98
N ILE A 13 -36.32 -6.09 21.88
CA ILE A 13 -36.01 -5.23 20.75
C ILE A 13 -35.82 -6.19 19.58
N ASN A 14 -36.80 -6.19 18.67
CA ASN A 14 -36.76 -7.01 17.47
C ASN A 14 -35.43 -6.76 16.75
N GLU A 15 -34.66 -7.82 16.53
CA GLU A 15 -33.34 -7.78 15.88
C GLU A 15 -33.39 -7.04 14.54
N PHE A 16 -34.52 -7.12 13.83
CA PHE A 16 -34.77 -6.37 12.61
C PHE A 16 -34.78 -4.85 12.84
N THR A 17 -35.46 -4.39 13.90
CA THR A 17 -35.52 -2.97 14.28
C THR A 17 -34.14 -2.46 14.68
N LEU A 18 -33.37 -3.27 15.40
CA LEU A 18 -32.01 -2.93 15.80
C LEU A 18 -31.08 -2.81 14.58
N LYS A 19 -31.17 -3.75 13.63
CA LYS A 19 -30.47 -3.69 12.33
C LYS A 19 -30.84 -2.44 11.52
N GLN A 20 -32.13 -2.07 11.49
CA GLN A 20 -32.58 -0.85 10.80
C GLN A 20 -32.06 0.43 11.45
N MET A 21 -32.05 0.49 12.79
CA MET A 21 -31.49 1.64 13.53
C MET A 21 -29.98 1.77 13.32
N MET A 22 -29.25 0.66 13.36
CA MET A 22 -27.81 0.64 13.07
C MET A 22 -27.51 1.10 11.63
N LYS A 23 -28.30 0.64 10.65
CA LYS A 23 -28.16 1.05 9.24
C LYS A 23 -28.43 2.55 9.04
N LYS A 24 -29.42 3.11 9.75
CA LYS A 24 -29.68 4.56 9.74
C LYS A 24 -28.54 5.35 10.38
N LEU A 25 -27.97 4.88 11.48
CA LEU A 25 -26.83 5.52 12.13
C LEU A 25 -25.58 5.48 11.24
N GLN A 26 -25.34 4.36 10.54
CA GLN A 26 -24.27 4.22 9.53
C GLN A 26 -24.49 5.16 8.35
N ASN A 27 -25.72 5.30 7.86
CA ASN A 27 -26.05 6.22 6.77
C ASN A 27 -25.90 7.69 7.19
N ALA A 28 -26.25 8.03 8.44
CA ALA A 28 -26.10 9.37 8.99
C ALA A 28 -24.64 9.75 9.26
N THR A 29 -23.78 8.76 9.58
CA THR A 29 -22.33 8.94 9.75
C THR A 29 -21.54 8.76 8.46
N ARG A 30 -22.21 8.41 7.35
CA ARG A 30 -21.58 8.27 6.03
C ARG A 30 -21.11 9.65 5.56
N LYS A 31 -19.79 9.87 5.62
CA LYS A 31 -19.17 11.04 4.99
C LYS A 31 -19.59 11.07 3.52
N LYS A 32 -20.13 12.20 3.06
CA LYS A 32 -20.37 12.45 1.64
C LYS A 32 -19.01 12.32 0.93
N ARG A 33 -18.83 11.25 0.17
CA ARG A 33 -17.65 11.09 -0.69
C ARG A 33 -17.83 12.10 -1.83
N LYS A 34 -16.99 13.14 -1.83
CA LYS A 34 -16.83 14.00 -3.02
C LYS A 34 -15.89 13.26 -3.97
N GLU A 35 -16.06 13.47 -5.26
CA GLU A 35 -15.11 13.00 -6.27
C GLU A 35 -13.73 13.61 -5.96
N GLU A 36 -12.76 12.75 -5.64
CA GLU A 36 -11.39 13.17 -5.36
C GLU A 36 -10.67 13.30 -6.71
N SER A 37 -9.94 14.40 -6.91
CA SER A 37 -9.08 14.54 -8.08
C SER A 37 -8.00 13.47 -8.01
N ILE A 38 -8.13 12.42 -8.82
CA ILE A 38 -7.19 11.31 -8.88
C ILE A 38 -5.84 11.87 -9.33
N CYS A 39 -4.80 11.62 -8.52
CA CYS A 39 -3.43 11.91 -8.93
C CYS A 39 -3.16 11.12 -10.22
N LYS A 40 -2.64 11.74 -11.28
CA LYS A 40 -2.21 10.91 -12.42
C LYS A 40 -1.00 10.10 -11.96
N LEU A 41 -1.19 8.80 -11.76
CA LEU A 41 -0.13 7.88 -11.31
C LEU A 41 1.11 8.02 -12.18
N ASP A 42 0.92 8.25 -13.48
CA ASP A 42 1.99 8.44 -14.46
C ASP A 42 2.89 9.62 -14.13
N ILE A 43 2.35 10.72 -13.59
CA ILE A 43 3.17 11.87 -13.20
C ILE A 43 4.14 11.45 -12.09
N GLN A 44 3.65 10.72 -11.09
CA GLN A 44 4.46 10.24 -9.99
C GLN A 44 5.47 9.17 -10.42
N LEU A 45 5.04 8.21 -11.25
CA LEU A 45 5.93 7.17 -11.77
C LEU A 45 6.98 7.74 -12.73
N ARG A 46 6.65 8.72 -13.58
CA ARG A 46 7.63 9.44 -14.42
C ARG A 46 8.60 10.27 -13.59
N PHE A 47 8.15 10.87 -12.48
CA PHE A 47 9.06 11.53 -11.55
C PHE A 47 10.07 10.52 -10.96
N ILE A 48 9.60 9.36 -10.47
CA ILE A 48 10.46 8.29 -9.97
C ILE A 48 11.41 7.80 -11.07
N GLN A 49 10.90 7.60 -12.28
CA GLN A 49 11.67 7.20 -13.45
C GLN A 49 12.81 8.19 -13.76
N GLY A 50 12.50 9.50 -13.82
CA GLY A 50 13.50 10.54 -14.09
C GLY A 50 14.59 10.65 -13.01
N LYS A 51 14.34 10.08 -11.83
CA LYS A 51 15.30 10.02 -10.73
C LYS A 51 16.20 8.80 -10.75
N TYR A 52 15.89 7.80 -11.58
CA TYR A 52 16.61 6.53 -11.64
C TYR A 52 18.11 6.70 -11.92
N GLY A 53 18.49 7.58 -12.84
CA GLY A 53 19.90 7.83 -13.17
C GLY A 53 20.75 8.39 -12.02
N TYR A 54 20.11 8.87 -10.95
CA TYR A 54 20.76 9.43 -9.77
C TYR A 54 20.50 8.60 -8.51
N ILE A 55 20.04 7.36 -8.64
CA ILE A 55 19.61 6.50 -7.53
C ILE A 55 20.68 6.30 -6.45
N GLU A 56 21.96 6.37 -6.80
CA GLU A 56 23.08 6.27 -5.86
C GLU A 56 23.33 7.57 -5.09
N GLN A 57 23.08 8.72 -5.72
CA GLN A 57 23.30 10.05 -5.14
C GLN A 57 22.16 10.50 -4.21
N PHE A 58 21.07 9.75 -4.16
CA PHE A 58 19.89 10.07 -3.37
C PHE A 58 20.16 10.18 -1.87
N GLY A 59 19.50 11.15 -1.23
CA GLY A 59 19.39 11.17 0.21
C GLY A 59 18.59 9.97 0.71
N VAL A 60 18.84 9.53 1.95
CA VAL A 60 18.12 8.39 2.57
C VAL A 60 16.60 8.59 2.49
N GLN A 61 16.12 9.82 2.69
CA GLN A 61 14.70 10.13 2.67
C GLN A 61 14.09 10.10 1.25
N GLU A 62 14.82 10.54 0.22
CA GLU A 62 14.35 10.50 -1.17
C GLU A 62 14.29 9.07 -1.70
N ASN A 63 15.32 8.27 -1.39
CA ASN A 63 15.34 6.85 -1.72
C ASN A 63 14.17 6.12 -1.05
N MET A 64 13.99 6.33 0.26
CA MET A 64 12.87 5.76 1.01
C MET A 64 11.52 6.16 0.42
N GLY A 65 11.32 7.44 0.10
CA GLY A 65 10.09 7.93 -0.51
C GLY A 65 9.79 7.28 -1.86
N SER A 66 10.83 7.06 -2.68
CA SER A 66 10.71 6.45 -4.01
C SER A 66 10.38 4.96 -3.91
N VAL A 67 11.05 4.23 -3.00
CA VAL A 67 10.76 2.82 -2.70
C VAL A 67 9.31 2.66 -2.23
N ILE A 68 8.87 3.45 -1.24
CA ILE A 68 7.50 3.36 -0.72
C ILE A 68 6.50 3.70 -1.81
N SER A 69 6.73 4.78 -2.58
CA SER A 69 5.81 5.17 -3.66
C SER A 69 5.68 4.09 -4.72
N SER A 70 6.79 3.45 -5.11
CA SER A 70 6.79 2.31 -6.03
C SER A 70 6.04 1.10 -5.44
N ILE A 71 6.30 0.71 -4.19
CA ILE A 71 5.56 -0.39 -3.53
C ILE A 71 4.05 -0.12 -3.50
N ILE A 72 3.63 1.10 -3.17
CA ILE A 72 2.21 1.47 -3.13
C ILE A 72 1.60 1.44 -4.53
N ALA A 73 2.33 1.91 -5.55
CA ALA A 73 1.84 1.88 -6.92
C ALA A 73 1.63 0.44 -7.43
N PHE A 74 2.57 -0.46 -7.15
CA PHE A 74 2.61 -1.81 -7.74
C PHE A 74 1.96 -2.91 -6.88
N ALA A 75 1.68 -2.65 -5.60
CA ALA A 75 0.99 -3.61 -4.72
C ALA A 75 -0.19 -3.01 -3.95
N THR A 76 -0.40 -1.70 -4.01
CA THR A 76 -1.47 -0.99 -3.27
C THR A 76 -1.49 -1.23 -1.76
N LEU A 77 -0.36 -1.64 -1.20
CA LEU A 77 -0.21 -1.77 0.25
C LEU A 77 -0.46 -0.41 0.91
N SER A 78 -1.15 -0.43 2.05
CA SER A 78 -1.28 0.74 2.90
C SER A 78 0.08 1.13 3.48
N LEU A 79 0.26 2.40 3.80
CA LEU A 79 1.50 2.87 4.42
C LEU A 79 1.77 2.16 5.76
N THR A 80 0.72 1.75 6.49
CA THR A 80 0.82 0.98 7.74
C THR A 80 1.33 -0.44 7.52
N GLU A 81 0.90 -1.12 6.46
CA GLU A 81 1.42 -2.45 6.10
C GLU A 81 2.89 -2.33 5.69
N ILE A 82 3.23 -1.33 4.88
CA ILE A 82 4.61 -1.09 4.45
C ILE A 82 5.51 -0.74 5.64
N HIS A 83 5.05 0.08 6.58
CA HIS A 83 5.79 0.47 7.77
C HIS A 83 6.30 -0.72 8.59
N ARG A 84 5.51 -1.79 8.63
CA ARG A 84 5.79 -3.01 9.41
C ARG A 84 6.46 -4.10 8.59
N ALA A 85 6.59 -3.91 7.28
CA ALA A 85 7.03 -4.96 6.39
C ALA A 85 8.49 -5.34 6.64
N LYS A 86 8.78 -6.63 6.48
CA LYS A 86 10.11 -7.16 6.24
C LYS A 86 10.24 -7.43 4.74
N ALA A 87 11.42 -7.16 4.18
CA ALA A 87 11.70 -7.48 2.79
C ALA A 87 12.84 -8.49 2.71
N THR A 88 12.68 -9.47 1.84
CA THR A 88 13.67 -10.53 1.58
C THR A 88 13.92 -10.60 0.08
N ARG A 89 15.20 -10.69 -0.31
CA ARG A 89 15.59 -10.88 -1.71
C ARG A 89 15.67 -12.39 -2.00
N ASN A 90 15.07 -12.81 -3.11
CA ASN A 90 15.13 -14.17 -3.61
C ASN A 90 16.26 -14.32 -4.65
N GLU A 91 16.64 -15.57 -4.94
CA GLU A 91 17.72 -15.90 -5.90
C GLU A 91 17.39 -15.45 -7.34
N ASP A 92 16.11 -15.47 -7.72
CA ASP A 92 15.59 -15.05 -9.03
C ASP A 92 15.47 -13.52 -9.19
N SER A 93 16.11 -12.75 -8.30
CA SER A 93 15.99 -11.28 -8.22
C SER A 93 14.59 -10.75 -7.91
N SER A 94 13.63 -11.62 -7.59
CA SER A 94 12.37 -11.20 -6.99
C SER A 94 12.56 -10.77 -5.53
N TRP A 95 11.63 -9.95 -5.06
CA TRP A 95 11.60 -9.48 -3.68
C TRP A 95 10.30 -9.87 -3.01
N GLN A 96 10.38 -10.41 -1.80
CA GLN A 96 9.23 -10.74 -0.99
C GLN A 96 9.05 -9.72 0.12
N LEU A 97 7.84 -9.17 0.27
CA LEU A 97 7.44 -8.31 1.37
C LEU A 97 6.47 -9.08 2.27
N ASP A 98 6.87 -9.31 3.51
CA ASP A 98 6.04 -9.95 4.54
C ASP A 98 5.54 -8.88 5.52
N THR A 99 4.23 -8.80 5.74
CA THR A 99 3.60 -7.80 6.61
C THR A 99 2.36 -8.35 7.30
N ALA A 100 2.11 -7.92 8.55
CA ALA A 100 0.91 -8.28 9.28
C ALA A 100 -0.23 -7.29 8.93
N VAL A 101 -1.35 -7.81 8.42
CA VAL A 101 -2.53 -6.99 8.11
C VAL A 101 -3.29 -6.68 9.40
N TRP A 102 -3.57 -5.40 9.66
CA TRP A 102 -4.42 -5.03 10.79
C TRP A 102 -5.87 -4.98 10.37
N ASN A 103 -6.61 -6.08 10.57
CA ASN A 103 -8.09 -6.08 10.61
C ASN A 103 -8.61 -7.36 11.28
N GLY A 104 -8.32 -7.63 12.56
CA GLY A 104 -8.99 -8.68 13.35
C GLY A 104 -8.76 -10.14 12.94
N ASP A 105 -8.31 -10.36 11.71
CA ASP A 105 -8.00 -11.63 11.11
C ASP A 105 -6.47 -11.79 11.18
N ASN A 106 -5.99 -12.73 11.99
CA ASN A 106 -4.58 -13.01 12.24
C ASN A 106 -3.89 -13.67 11.02
N TYR A 107 -3.87 -13.04 9.84
CA TYR A 107 -3.10 -13.54 8.70
C TYR A 107 -1.92 -12.62 8.37
N ASP A 108 -0.77 -13.26 8.13
CA ASP A 108 0.38 -12.62 7.53
C ASP A 108 0.15 -12.48 6.01
N LEU A 109 0.45 -11.30 5.47
CA LEU A 109 0.40 -11.00 4.05
C LEU A 109 1.81 -11.06 3.48
N THR A 110 1.97 -11.89 2.45
CA THR A 110 3.18 -11.96 1.65
C THR A 110 2.91 -11.43 0.26
N VAL A 111 3.72 -10.46 -0.19
CA VAL A 111 3.70 -9.92 -1.55
C VAL A 111 5.04 -10.16 -2.21
N THR A 112 5.06 -10.95 -3.28
CA THR A 112 6.26 -11.10 -4.12
C THR A 112 6.21 -10.07 -5.25
N PHE A 113 7.32 -9.36 -5.47
CA PHE A 113 7.58 -8.49 -6.61
C PHE A 113 8.59 -9.19 -7.53
N ARG A 114 8.17 -9.50 -8.75
CA ARG A 114 9.09 -9.91 -9.82
C ARG A 114 9.56 -8.67 -10.59
N PRO A 115 10.74 -8.72 -11.23
CA PRO A 115 11.16 -7.69 -12.17
C PRO A 115 10.08 -7.45 -13.23
N VAL A 116 9.90 -6.19 -13.63
CA VAL A 116 9.00 -5.76 -14.71
C VAL A 116 9.84 -5.11 -15.80
N SER A 117 9.35 -5.00 -17.03
CA SER A 117 10.15 -4.50 -18.17
C SER A 117 10.77 -3.12 -17.93
N ASN A 118 10.03 -2.21 -17.29
CA ASN A 118 10.55 -0.89 -16.94
C ASN A 118 11.27 -0.93 -15.58
N GLU A 119 12.56 -1.24 -15.60
CA GLU A 119 13.41 -1.32 -14.41
C GLU A 119 13.50 0.01 -13.64
N GLN A 120 13.27 1.15 -14.31
CA GLN A 120 13.47 2.49 -13.74
C GLN A 120 12.42 2.85 -12.69
N ILE A 121 11.27 2.17 -12.73
CA ILE A 121 10.16 2.33 -11.78
C ILE A 121 9.89 1.04 -11.00
N CYS A 122 10.58 -0.05 -11.36
CA CYS A 122 10.34 -1.38 -10.81
C CYS A 122 10.63 -1.41 -9.30
N PRO A 123 9.68 -1.90 -8.47
CA PRO A 123 9.89 -2.02 -7.03
C PRO A 123 11.14 -2.81 -6.67
N THR A 124 11.51 -3.83 -7.45
CA THR A 124 12.69 -4.66 -7.18
C THR A 124 13.99 -3.85 -7.27
N THR A 125 14.12 -2.95 -8.24
CA THR A 125 15.29 -2.08 -8.40
C THR A 125 15.39 -1.08 -7.27
N TRP A 126 14.27 -0.45 -6.90
CA TRP A 126 14.23 0.49 -5.79
C TRP A 126 14.52 -0.21 -4.46
N LEU A 127 13.96 -1.39 -4.20
CA LEU A 127 14.27 -2.20 -3.04
C LEU A 127 15.75 -2.58 -2.99
N ALA A 128 16.33 -3.02 -4.10
CA ALA A 128 17.76 -3.31 -4.18
C ALA A 128 18.62 -2.10 -3.82
N SER A 129 18.28 -0.91 -4.33
CA SER A 129 18.98 0.34 -3.99
C SER A 129 18.87 0.70 -2.50
N CYS A 130 17.74 0.38 -1.87
CA CYS A 130 17.52 0.61 -0.45
C CYS A 130 18.39 -0.31 0.41
N PHE A 131 18.51 -1.59 0.02
CA PHE A 131 19.32 -2.57 0.73
C PHE A 131 20.82 -2.42 0.49
N ALA A 132 21.24 -1.96 -0.69
CA ALA A 132 22.65 -1.65 -0.97
C ALA A 132 23.22 -0.58 -0.01
N ARG A 133 22.35 0.24 0.58
CA ARG A 133 22.71 1.29 1.55
C ARG A 133 22.76 0.79 2.99
N ARG A 134 22.44 -0.48 3.26
CA ARG A 134 22.43 -1.05 4.61
C ARG A 134 23.78 -1.64 4.98
N GLY A 135 24.11 -1.57 6.27
CA GLY A 135 25.20 -2.37 6.83
C GLY A 135 24.89 -3.87 6.78
N ILE A 136 25.94 -4.70 6.78
CA ILE A 136 25.84 -6.18 6.73
C ILE A 136 24.97 -6.71 7.88
N ASN A 137 25.10 -6.13 9.07
CA ASN A 137 24.36 -6.52 10.27
C ASN A 137 22.86 -6.18 10.22
N ASP A 138 22.45 -5.34 9.27
CA ASP A 138 21.09 -4.83 9.15
C ASP A 138 20.24 -5.56 8.09
N GLN A 139 20.80 -6.58 7.42
CA GLN A 139 20.07 -7.35 6.39
C GLN A 139 18.87 -8.12 6.96
N THR A 140 18.93 -8.54 8.23
CA THR A 140 17.84 -9.29 8.88
C THR A 140 16.81 -8.37 9.56
N LYS A 141 17.08 -7.06 9.60
CA LYS A 141 16.25 -6.05 10.29
C LYS A 141 15.06 -5.61 9.41
N PRO A 142 13.98 -5.05 10.01
CA PRO A 142 12.81 -4.54 9.29
C PRO A 142 13.15 -3.57 8.15
N LEU A 143 12.25 -3.42 7.16
CA LEU A 143 12.49 -2.64 5.93
C LEU A 143 12.86 -1.16 6.17
N TRP A 144 12.47 -0.58 7.31
CA TRP A 144 12.78 0.81 7.64
C TRP A 144 13.68 0.94 8.87
N TRP A 145 14.55 -0.03 9.10
CA TRP A 145 15.55 0.03 10.15
C TRP A 145 16.54 1.18 9.93
N ARG A 146 16.82 1.94 10.99
CA ARG A 146 17.80 3.02 10.99
C ARG A 146 18.92 2.71 11.96
N GLU A 147 20.07 2.34 11.42
CA GLU A 147 21.28 2.00 12.19
C GLU A 147 21.66 3.09 13.19
N SER A 148 21.69 4.35 12.73
CA SER A 148 22.12 5.50 13.55
C SER A 148 21.29 5.74 14.82
N ARG A 149 20.09 5.14 14.91
CA ARG A 149 19.20 5.28 16.08
C ARG A 149 18.85 3.92 16.69
N SER A 150 19.41 2.83 16.16
CA SER A 150 19.09 1.44 16.51
C SER A 150 17.58 1.20 16.67
N LYS A 151 16.78 1.76 15.75
CA LYS A 151 15.32 1.65 15.79
C LYS A 151 14.68 1.73 14.42
N ILE A 152 13.45 1.22 14.33
CA ILE A 152 12.60 1.37 13.16
C ILE A 152 12.23 2.84 12.99
N THR A 153 12.26 3.31 11.75
CA THR A 153 11.80 4.63 11.34
C THR A 153 10.33 4.83 11.74
N SER A 154 9.96 6.03 12.21
CA SER A 154 8.57 6.30 12.60
C SER A 154 7.64 6.36 11.39
N TYR A 155 6.36 6.04 11.60
CA TYR A 155 5.31 6.18 10.59
C TYR A 155 5.27 7.59 9.97
N GLU A 156 5.44 8.63 10.80
CA GLU A 156 5.47 10.02 10.33
C GLU A 156 6.65 10.29 9.39
N HIS A 157 7.82 9.68 9.63
CA HIS A 157 9.00 9.90 8.81
C HIS A 157 8.87 9.22 7.45
N ILE A 158 8.34 8.00 7.40
CA ILE A 158 8.02 7.35 6.11
C ILE A 158 6.93 8.12 5.36
N SER A 159 5.93 8.66 6.04
CA SER A 159 4.89 9.49 5.42
C SER A 159 5.47 10.77 4.81
N LYS A 160 6.36 11.46 5.53
CA LYS A 160 7.08 12.64 5.03
C LYS A 160 7.93 12.33 3.80
N ALA A 161 8.54 11.15 3.73
CA ALA A 161 9.31 10.72 2.55
C ALA A 161 8.42 10.53 1.32
N VAL A 162 7.24 9.92 1.47
CA VAL A 162 6.28 9.80 0.36
C VAL A 162 5.81 11.18 -0.11
N HIS A 163 5.47 12.08 0.81
CA HIS A 163 5.03 13.43 0.46
C HIS A 163 6.13 14.25 -0.23
N MET A 164 7.41 13.98 0.05
CA MET A 164 8.53 14.61 -0.67
C MET A 164 8.53 14.22 -2.14
N VAL A 165 8.31 12.94 -2.46
CA VAL A 165 8.18 12.44 -3.84
C VAL A 165 6.95 13.03 -4.52
N MET A 166 5.80 13.04 -3.83
CA MET A 166 4.56 13.63 -4.36
C MET A 166 4.76 15.12 -4.67
N LYS A 167 5.38 15.88 -3.77
CA LYS A 167 5.69 17.30 -3.98
C LYS A 167 6.66 17.50 -5.15
N GLY A 168 7.68 16.65 -5.27
CA GLY A 168 8.64 16.70 -6.38
C GLY A 168 7.99 16.44 -7.74
N ALA A 169 6.94 15.61 -7.75
CA ALA A 169 6.13 15.31 -8.93
C ALA A 169 5.01 16.36 -9.20
N ASP A 170 5.04 17.50 -8.51
CA ASP A 170 4.00 18.56 -8.59
C ASP A 170 2.57 18.04 -8.34
N VAL A 171 2.46 17.00 -7.49
CA VAL A 171 1.16 16.46 -7.07
C VAL A 171 0.59 17.40 -6.00
N GLN A 172 -0.67 17.83 -6.18
CA GLN A 172 -1.33 18.75 -5.25
C GLN A 172 -1.23 18.25 -3.81
N ALA A 173 -0.83 19.13 -2.88
CA ALA A 173 -0.57 18.80 -1.48
C ALA A 173 -1.78 18.20 -0.72
N LYS A 174 -2.99 18.35 -1.26
CA LYS A 174 -4.21 17.74 -0.73
C LYS A 174 -4.28 16.21 -0.94
N ASN A 175 -3.46 15.69 -1.85
CA ASN A 175 -3.44 14.27 -2.19
C ASN A 175 -2.73 13.51 -1.07
N SER A 176 -3.39 12.46 -0.59
CA SER A 176 -2.84 11.59 0.45
C SER A 176 -2.10 10.41 -0.18
N VAL A 177 -1.33 9.68 0.62
CA VAL A 177 -0.71 8.41 0.19
C VAL A 177 -1.76 7.42 -0.38
N THR A 178 -3.00 7.47 0.12
CA THR A 178 -4.13 6.69 -0.40
C THR A 178 -4.47 7.04 -1.85
N SER A 179 -4.21 8.28 -2.30
CA SER A 179 -4.48 8.67 -3.68
C SER A 179 -3.61 7.89 -4.67
N ILE A 180 -2.36 7.55 -4.29
CA ILE A 180 -1.47 6.72 -5.13
C ILE A 180 -2.12 5.36 -5.39
N ARG A 181 -2.63 4.73 -4.32
CA ARG A 181 -3.36 3.46 -4.39
C ARG A 181 -4.62 3.58 -5.26
N GLN A 182 -5.46 4.59 -5.03
CA GLN A 182 -6.66 4.81 -5.83
C GLN A 182 -6.30 4.99 -7.31
N SER A 183 -5.25 5.75 -7.61
CA SER A 183 -4.79 6.00 -8.99
C SER A 183 -4.26 4.74 -9.67
N SER A 184 -3.63 3.84 -8.91
CA SER A 184 -3.15 2.54 -9.40
C SER A 184 -4.30 1.60 -9.77
N ILE A 185 -5.35 1.59 -8.95
CA ILE A 185 -6.59 0.86 -9.22
C ILE A 185 -7.26 1.41 -10.48
N THR A 186 -7.46 2.73 -10.56
CA THR A 186 -8.09 3.39 -11.72
C THR A 186 -7.30 3.11 -13.01
N LYS A 187 -5.97 3.31 -13.00
CA LYS A 187 -5.13 3.03 -14.16
C LYS A 187 -5.23 1.57 -14.62
N SER A 188 -5.27 0.63 -13.69
CA SER A 188 -5.42 -0.79 -14.03
C SER A 188 -6.72 -1.06 -14.77
N ILE A 189 -7.83 -0.46 -14.32
CA ILE A 189 -9.14 -0.57 -14.97
C ILE A 189 -9.11 0.08 -16.37
N ASP A 190 -8.53 1.27 -16.49
CA ASP A 190 -8.40 2.00 -17.76
C ASP A 190 -7.56 1.20 -18.78
N GLN A 191 -6.58 0.43 -18.31
CA GLN A 191 -5.76 -0.49 -19.12
C GLN A 191 -6.43 -1.86 -19.35
N GLY A 192 -7.75 -1.96 -19.11
CA GLY A 192 -8.55 -3.14 -19.41
C GLY A 192 -8.39 -4.29 -18.41
N ALA A 193 -8.02 -4.02 -17.15
CA ALA A 193 -8.16 -5.01 -16.09
C ALA A 193 -9.63 -5.16 -15.68
N SER A 194 -10.07 -6.40 -15.52
CA SER A 194 -11.40 -6.66 -14.96
C SER A 194 -11.47 -6.26 -13.48
N TYR A 195 -12.65 -5.92 -13.01
CA TYR A 195 -12.88 -5.67 -11.58
C TYR A 195 -12.46 -6.86 -10.71
N GLN A 196 -12.58 -8.10 -11.21
CA GLN A 196 -12.14 -9.29 -10.49
C GLN A 196 -10.61 -9.36 -10.37
N GLU A 197 -9.86 -9.05 -11.44
CA GLU A 197 -8.39 -8.99 -11.39
C GLU A 197 -7.93 -7.89 -10.41
N VAL A 198 -8.57 -6.73 -10.46
CA VAL A 198 -8.28 -5.57 -9.59
C VAL A 198 -8.62 -5.87 -8.13
N ASP A 199 -9.78 -6.47 -7.83
CA ASP A 199 -10.19 -6.80 -6.47
C ASP A 199 -9.29 -7.89 -5.86
N ARG A 200 -8.89 -8.90 -6.66
CA ARG A 200 -7.89 -9.90 -6.25
C ARG A 200 -6.54 -9.24 -5.94
N ALA A 201 -6.04 -8.41 -6.85
CA ALA A 201 -4.71 -7.81 -6.73
C ALA A 201 -4.59 -6.78 -5.60
N PHE A 202 -5.64 -5.99 -5.38
CA PHE A 202 -5.60 -4.80 -4.53
C PHE A 202 -6.49 -4.88 -3.30
N ARG A 203 -7.15 -6.02 -3.08
CA ARG A 203 -7.90 -6.40 -1.87
C ARG A 203 -8.80 -5.27 -1.38
N HIS A 204 -9.93 -5.06 -2.06
CA HIS A 204 -10.87 -4.03 -1.64
C HIS A 204 -11.55 -4.46 -0.34
N LYS A 205 -11.67 -3.55 0.64
CA LYS A 205 -12.21 -3.79 1.99
C LYS A 205 -13.68 -4.27 2.03
N GLU A 206 -14.33 -4.44 0.88
CA GLU A 206 -15.75 -4.82 0.74
C GLU A 206 -15.94 -6.16 -0.01
N GLY A 207 -14.87 -6.78 -0.52
CA GLY A 207 -14.89 -8.12 -1.14
C GLY A 207 -14.57 -9.20 -0.11
N THR A 208 -15.31 -10.32 -0.14
CA THR A 208 -15.21 -11.43 0.82
C THR A 208 -13.78 -11.92 1.00
N GLY A 209 -13.22 -11.71 2.20
CA GLY A 209 -11.83 -12.08 2.57
C GLY A 209 -11.46 -13.55 2.36
N THR A 210 -12.43 -14.41 2.06
CA THR A 210 -12.24 -15.84 1.77
C THR A 210 -11.59 -16.11 0.40
N VAL A 211 -11.81 -15.25 -0.62
CA VAL A 211 -11.23 -15.49 -1.97
C VAL A 211 -9.74 -15.13 -1.99
N ALA A 212 -9.34 -14.10 -1.25
CA ALA A 212 -7.96 -13.62 -1.14
C ALA A 212 -7.03 -14.53 -0.31
N VAL A 213 -7.56 -15.54 0.39
CA VAL A 213 -6.76 -16.44 1.25
C VAL A 213 -6.54 -17.81 0.61
N HIS A 214 -7.41 -18.25 -0.30
CA HIS A 214 -7.37 -19.61 -0.85
C HIS A 214 -6.99 -19.71 -2.33
N TYR A 215 -7.04 -18.62 -3.10
CA TYR A 215 -6.68 -18.62 -4.53
C TYR A 215 -5.60 -17.58 -4.90
N ASP A 216 -5.15 -16.78 -3.94
CA ASP A 216 -4.42 -15.53 -4.18
C ASP A 216 -2.91 -15.69 -4.02
N MET A 217 -2.36 -16.72 -4.66
CA MET A 217 -0.92 -16.85 -4.83
C MET A 217 -0.55 -16.37 -6.24
N ASN A 218 -0.31 -15.06 -6.35
CA ASN A 218 0.81 -14.56 -7.15
C ASN A 218 0.65 -14.57 -8.69
N LEU A 219 -0.40 -13.93 -9.21
CA LEU A 219 -0.57 -13.61 -10.66
C LEU A 219 -0.77 -12.10 -10.94
N ASN A 220 -0.33 -11.22 -10.04
CA ASN A 220 -0.44 -9.77 -10.23
C ASN A 220 0.59 -9.18 -11.20
N ASP A 221 1.52 -10.00 -11.69
CA ASP A 221 2.62 -9.53 -12.53
C ASP A 221 2.12 -8.93 -13.85
N ARG A 222 1.05 -9.48 -14.44
CA ARG A 222 0.43 -8.89 -15.63
C ARG A 222 -0.10 -7.47 -15.38
N LEU A 223 -0.71 -7.24 -14.22
CA LEU A 223 -1.23 -5.91 -13.86
C LEU A 223 -0.07 -4.95 -13.60
N ARG A 224 0.95 -5.40 -12.86
CA ARG A 224 2.17 -4.64 -12.59
C ARG A 224 2.89 -4.25 -13.88
N GLU A 225 2.97 -5.18 -14.82
CA GLU A 225 3.56 -4.96 -16.13
C GLU A 225 2.79 -3.87 -16.88
N ARG A 226 1.45 -3.92 -16.90
CA ARG A 226 0.63 -2.86 -17.50
C ARG A 226 0.85 -1.49 -16.87
N LEU A 227 1.03 -1.42 -15.55
CA LEU A 227 1.31 -0.15 -14.86
C LEU A 227 2.61 0.52 -15.32
N THR A 228 3.53 -0.24 -15.91
CA THR A 228 4.77 0.30 -16.47
C THR A 228 4.60 1.07 -17.77
N ASN A 229 3.48 0.85 -18.47
CA ASN A 229 3.18 1.58 -19.69
C ASN A 229 2.52 2.93 -19.36
N PHE A 230 3.06 4.02 -19.92
CA PHE A 230 2.54 5.40 -19.75
C PHE A 230 1.87 5.96 -21.00
N GLU A 231 1.64 5.12 -22.01
CA GLU A 231 0.91 5.42 -23.24
C GLU A 231 -0.59 5.14 -23.12
#